data_AF-A0A353Z133-F1
#
_entry.id   AF-A0A353Z133-F1
#
_cell.length_a   1.000
_cell.length_b   1.000
_cell.length_c   1.000
_cell.angle_alpha   90.00
_cell.angle_beta   90.00
_cell.angle_gamma   90.00
#
_symmetry.space_group_name_H-M   'P 1'
#
loop_
_entity.id
_entity.type
_entity.pdbx_description
1 polymer ?
#
loop_
_entity_poly.entity_id
_entity_poly.type
_entity_poly.pdbx_seq_one_letter_code
_entity_poly.pdbx_strand_id
1 'polypeptide(L)' 'MATAKHLRRNRIKKGIRNKISGTAERPRLAVYKSNTAIYAQVINDLA' A
#
# COMPACT_ATOMS: atom_id res chain seq x y z
N MET A 1 -15.58 -9.92 13.57
CA MET A 1 -14.22 -9.46 13.95
C MET A 1 -13.58 -8.66 12.83
N ALA A 2 -13.08 -7.46 13.12
CA ALA A 2 -12.42 -6.59 12.14
C ALA A 2 -11.09 -7.16 11.57
N THR A 3 -10.57 -8.25 12.14
CA THR A 3 -9.28 -8.85 11.82
C THR A 3 -9.25 -9.49 10.43
N ALA A 4 -10.27 -10.25 10.01
CA ALA A 4 -10.27 -10.98 8.73
C ALA A 4 -10.13 -10.06 7.49
N LYS A 5 -10.81 -8.90 7.50
CA LYS A 5 -10.74 -7.90 6.43
C LYS A 5 -9.35 -7.25 6.34
N HIS A 6 -8.75 -6.95 7.48
CA HIS A 6 -7.40 -6.38 7.55
C HIS A 6 -6.33 -7.38 7.10
N LEU A 7 -6.45 -8.65 7.52
CA LEU A 7 -5.54 -9.72 7.11
C LEU A 7 -5.57 -9.94 5.60
N ARG A 8 -6.77 -9.96 4.98
CA ARG A 8 -6.90 -10.07 3.52
C ARG A 8 -6.25 -8.89 2.79
N ARG A 9 -6.49 -7.65 3.24
CA ARG A 9 -5.86 -6.46 2.62
C ARG A 9 -4.33 -6.53 2.72
N ASN A 10 -3.80 -6.92 3.86
CA ASN A 10 -2.35 -7.02 4.05
C ASN A 10 -1.73 -8.10 3.16
N ARG A 11 -2.40 -9.25 2.98
CA ARG A 11 -1.96 -10.30 2.05
C ARG A 11 -1.87 -9.79 0.62
N ILE A 12 -2.91 -9.12 0.13
CA ILE A 12 -2.93 -8.54 -1.23
C ILE A 12 -1.85 -7.47 -1.38
N LYS A 13 -1.73 -6.56 -0.41
CA LYS A 13 -0.71 -5.49 -0.41
C LYS A 13 0.70 -6.06 -0.46
N LYS A 14 0.98 -7.15 0.24
CA LYS A 14 2.26 -7.88 0.15
C LYS A 14 2.48 -8.46 -1.25
N GLY A 15 1.48 -9.12 -1.82
CA GLY A 15 1.58 -9.68 -3.19
C GLY A 15 1.85 -8.62 -4.27
N ILE A 16 1.23 -7.44 -4.17
CA ILE A 16 1.48 -6.31 -5.08
C ILE A 16 2.90 -5.77 -4.90
N ARG A 17 3.37 -5.63 -3.66
CA ARG A 17 4.74 -5.17 -3.34
C ARG A 17 5.84 -6.10 -3.85
N ASN A 18 5.56 -7.39 -4.06
CA ASN A 18 6.52 -8.30 -4.67
C ASN A 18 6.82 -7.96 -6.14
N LYS A 19 5.92 -7.24 -6.81
CA LYS A 19 6.06 -6.86 -8.23
C LYS A 19 6.32 -5.36 -8.43
N ILE A 20 5.87 -4.52 -7.49
CA ILE A 20 5.92 -3.07 -7.60
C ILE A 20 6.75 -2.49 -6.45
N SER A 21 7.90 -1.94 -6.79
CA SER A 21 8.77 -1.14 -5.92
C SER A 21 8.85 0.30 -6.43
N GLY A 22 8.95 1.26 -5.51
CA GLY A 22 9.18 2.67 -5.85
C GLY A 22 10.68 2.97 -5.92
N THR A 23 11.08 3.76 -6.90
CA THR A 23 12.43 4.34 -7.04
C THR A 23 12.36 5.87 -6.95
N ALA A 24 13.50 6.57 -6.93
CA ALA A 24 13.52 8.04 -6.89
C ALA A 24 12.86 8.68 -8.14
N GLU A 25 13.06 8.08 -9.32
CA GLU A 25 12.48 8.54 -10.59
C GLU A 25 11.01 8.12 -10.74
N ARG A 26 10.64 6.96 -10.20
CA ARG A 26 9.28 6.41 -10.22
C ARG A 26 8.86 5.94 -8.83
N PRO A 27 8.45 6.85 -7.94
CA PRO A 27 8.06 6.48 -6.59
C PRO A 27 6.71 5.76 -6.58
N ARG A 28 6.51 4.90 -5.58
CA ARG A 28 5.28 4.13 -5.40
C ARG A 28 4.24 4.96 -4.65
N LEU A 29 3.05 5.09 -5.22
CA LEU A 29 1.89 5.66 -4.52
C LEU A 29 1.17 4.60 -3.68
N ALA A 30 1.11 4.80 -2.37
CA ALA A 30 0.37 3.95 -1.44
C ALA A 30 -0.90 4.65 -0.97
N VAL A 31 -2.06 4.06 -1.27
CA VAL A 31 -3.37 4.62 -0.89
C VAL A 31 -4.02 3.79 0.21
N TYR A 32 -4.58 4.46 1.22
CA TYR A 32 -5.42 3.87 2.25
C TYR A 32 -6.80 4.53 2.22
N LYS A 33 -7.84 3.73 1.94
CA LYS A 33 -9.23 4.16 1.95
C LYS A 33 -9.91 3.73 3.24
N SER A 34 -10.45 4.71 3.95
CA SER A 34 -11.38 4.51 5.07
C SER A 34 -12.81 4.81 4.62
N ASN A 35 -13.77 4.78 5.56
CA ASN A 35 -15.15 5.18 5.26
C ASN A 35 -15.30 6.71 5.20
N THR A 36 -14.41 7.46 5.86
CA THR A 36 -14.51 8.92 6.03
C THR A 36 -13.57 9.70 5.11
N ALA A 37 -12.37 9.17 4.86
CA ALA A 37 -11.35 9.83 4.05
C ALA A 37 -10.43 8.84 3.32
N ILE A 38 -9.71 9.36 2.33
CA ILE A 38 -8.68 8.65 1.59
C ILE A 38 -7.35 9.36 1.84
N TYR A 39 -6.34 8.57 2.21
CA TYR A 39 -4.97 9.06 2.43
C TYR A 39 -4.05 8.42 1.40
N ALA A 40 -3.09 9.19 0.90
CA ALA A 40 -2.10 8.73 -0.06
C ALA A 40 -0.68 9.12 0.38
N GLN A 41 0.29 8.27 0.08
CA GLN A 41 1.71 8.49 0.38
C GLN A 41 2.53 8.15 -0.85
N VAL A 42 3.50 9.02 -1.17
CA VAL A 42 4.50 8.77 -2.22
C VAL A 42 5.75 8.25 -1.53
N ILE A 43 6.17 7.03 -1.88
CA ILE A 43 7.24 6.30 -1.17
C ILE A 43 8.31 5.89 -2.18
N ASN A 44 9.58 6.19 -1.86
CA ASN A 44 10.75 5.59 -2.49
C ASN A 44 11.16 4.38 -1.64
N ASP A 45 11.14 3.17 -2.21
CA ASP A 45 11.48 1.93 -1.49
C ASP A 45 12.99 1.58 -1.59
N LEU A 46 13.78 2.35 -2.37
CA LEU A 46 15.24 2.22 -2.51
C LEU A 46 16.05 3.27 -1.73
N ALA A 47 15.38 4.15 -0.97
CA ALA A 47 16.02 5.12 -0.11
C ALA A 47 16.52 4.48 1.20
#